data_AF-A0A6J8EY70-F1
#
_entry.id   AF-A0A6J8EY70-F1
#
_cell.length_a   1.000
_cell.length_b   1.000
_cell.length_c   1.000
_cell.angle_alpha   90.00
_cell.angle_beta   90.00
_cell.angle_gamma   90.00
#
_symmetry.space_group_name_H-M   'P 1'
#
loop_
_entity.id
_entity.type
_entity.pdbx_description
1 polymer ?
#
loop_
_entity_poly.entity_id
_entity_poly.type
_entity_poly.pdbx_seq_one_letter_code
_entity_poly.pdbx_strand_id
1 'polypeptide(L)'
;MDASDFRKRGKEMVDYIADYMETISNRRVTPDVEPGYLKEKLPKKAPKKGEEFNEIMIDVDKYIMPGITHWQHPHFHAFFPAGNSFPSILGDMLSDAIGCVGFSWAASPACTELEIVVLDWFGKMLGLPNEFLHEGGTGGGVIQGSASECVLITLLAARHTTLKDLKGKFPFVDDGILLPKLVAYSSKLVSVYF
;
A
#
# COMPACT_ATOMS: atom_id res chain seq x y z
N MET A 1 13.62 -14.57 19.60
CA MET A 1 12.27 -15.16 19.52
C MET A 1 12.36 -16.40 18.67
N ASP A 2 11.88 -17.54 19.17
CA ASP A 2 11.71 -18.76 18.38
C ASP A 2 10.23 -18.99 17.99
N ALA A 3 9.91 -20.14 17.39
CA ALA A 3 8.54 -20.43 16.95
C ALA A 3 7.55 -20.61 18.12
N SER A 4 8.00 -21.08 19.28
CA SER A 4 7.16 -21.23 20.47
C SER A 4 6.80 -19.86 21.02
N ASP A 5 7.79 -18.99 21.16
CA ASP A 5 7.60 -17.59 21.53
C ASP A 5 6.69 -16.88 20.53
N PHE A 6 6.92 -17.05 19.22
CA PHE A 6 6.09 -16.44 18.18
C PHE A 6 4.62 -16.84 18.30
N ARG A 7 4.32 -18.13 18.55
CA ARG A 7 2.93 -18.57 18.77
C ARG A 7 2.28 -17.92 19.97
N LYS A 8 3.05 -17.71 21.05
CA LYS A 8 2.56 -17.00 22.24
C LYS A 8 2.31 -15.52 21.92
N ARG A 9 3.32 -14.81 21.42
CA ARG A 9 3.27 -13.37 21.16
C ARG A 9 2.31 -13.01 20.02
N GLY A 10 2.21 -13.87 19.01
CA GLY A 10 1.25 -13.70 17.92
C GLY A 10 -0.20 -13.77 18.40
N LYS A 11 -0.52 -14.65 19.34
CA LYS A 11 -1.87 -14.69 19.95
C LYS A 11 -2.14 -13.44 20.79
N GLU A 12 -1.18 -13.03 21.61
CA GLU A 12 -1.28 -11.78 22.39
C GLU A 12 -1.48 -10.55 21.48
N MET A 13 -0.83 -10.52 20.31
CA MET A 13 -1.01 -9.45 19.32
C MET A 13 -2.39 -9.50 18.65
N VAL A 14 -2.91 -10.70 18.34
CA VAL A 14 -4.27 -10.86 17.81
C VAL A 14 -5.30 -10.32 18.79
N ASP A 15 -5.18 -10.67 20.07
CA ASP A 15 -6.07 -10.17 21.13
C ASP A 15 -5.97 -8.64 21.24
N TYR A 16 -4.74 -8.08 21.23
CA TYR A 16 -4.52 -6.63 21.26
C TYR A 16 -5.17 -5.89 20.07
N ILE A 17 -5.03 -6.43 18.85
CA ILE A 17 -5.62 -5.83 17.64
C ILE A 17 -7.14 -5.85 17.73
N ALA A 18 -7.73 -6.97 18.15
CA ALA A 18 -9.17 -7.09 18.32
C ALA A 18 -9.69 -6.08 19.35
N ASP A 19 -9.08 -6.04 20.54
CA ASP A 19 -9.43 -5.09 21.60
C ASP A 19 -9.29 -3.63 21.12
N TYR A 20 -8.21 -3.31 20.41
CA TYR A 20 -8.00 -1.98 19.84
C TYR A 20 -9.10 -1.58 18.86
N MET A 21 -9.47 -2.47 17.93
CA MET A 21 -10.49 -2.19 16.92
C MET A 21 -11.90 -2.10 17.52
N GLU A 22 -12.24 -2.95 18.49
CA GLU A 22 -13.53 -2.94 19.18
C GLU A 22 -13.71 -1.69 20.05
N THR A 23 -12.63 -1.20 20.65
CA THR A 23 -12.66 -0.06 21.59
C THR A 23 -12.16 1.25 20.98
N ILE A 24 -11.91 1.30 19.67
CA ILE A 24 -11.32 2.47 19.01
C ILE A 24 -12.13 3.75 19.22
N SER A 25 -13.46 3.64 19.36
CA SER A 25 -14.39 4.75 19.60
C SER A 25 -14.20 5.45 20.96
N ASN A 26 -13.48 4.81 21.89
CA ASN A 26 -13.14 5.39 23.19
C ASN A 26 -11.87 6.26 23.13
N ARG A 27 -11.19 6.33 21.98
CA ARG A 27 -9.92 7.04 21.81
C ARG A 27 -10.14 8.43 21.21
N ARG A 28 -9.23 9.36 21.48
CA ARG A 28 -9.25 10.69 20.83
C ARG A 28 -8.82 10.52 19.37
N VAL A 29 -9.66 10.93 18.41
CA VAL A 29 -9.43 10.76 16.96
C VAL A 29 -8.05 11.24 16.50
N THR A 30 -7.66 12.47 16.89
CA THR A 30 -6.37 13.08 16.54
C THR A 30 -5.51 13.26 17.78
N PRO A 31 -4.19 13.03 17.71
CA PRO A 31 -3.32 13.09 18.87
C PRO A 31 -3.16 14.51 19.44
N ASP A 32 -2.62 14.60 20.65
CA ASP A 32 -2.35 15.85 21.37
C ASP A 32 -0.84 16.02 21.57
N VAL A 33 -0.09 16.03 20.47
CA VAL A 33 1.38 16.04 20.48
C VAL A 33 1.91 17.01 19.42
N GLU A 34 3.12 17.51 19.65
CA GLU A 34 3.81 18.40 18.72
C GLU A 34 4.84 17.65 17.86
N PRO A 35 5.19 18.17 16.66
CA PRO A 35 6.25 17.61 15.83
C PRO A 35 7.56 17.42 16.61
N GLY A 36 8.06 16.18 16.61
CA GLY A 36 9.30 15.81 17.32
C GLY A 36 9.11 15.12 18.68
N TYR A 37 7.87 15.04 19.22
CA TYR A 37 7.59 14.48 20.56
C TYR A 37 8.24 13.11 20.83
N LEU A 38 8.22 12.20 19.84
CA LEU A 38 8.65 10.81 20.01
C LEU A 38 10.16 10.69 20.22
N LYS A 39 10.95 11.57 19.60
CA LYS A 39 12.41 11.55 19.67
C LYS A 39 12.93 11.72 21.09
N GLU A 40 12.21 12.46 21.93
CA GLU A 40 12.56 12.68 23.33
C GLU A 40 12.20 11.50 24.24
N LYS A 41 11.32 10.61 23.77
CA LYS A 41 10.86 9.43 24.53
C LYS A 41 11.67 8.17 24.24
N LEU A 42 12.37 8.11 23.10
CA LEU A 42 13.11 6.93 22.66
C LEU A 42 14.62 7.04 22.93
N PRO A 43 15.33 5.91 23.07
CA PRO A 43 16.78 5.88 23.17
C PRO A 43 17.47 6.52 21.96
N LYS A 44 18.60 7.19 22.18
CA LYS A 44 19.39 7.84 21.09
C LYS A 44 20.09 6.86 20.15
N LYS A 45 20.16 5.58 20.51
CA LYS A 45 20.84 4.52 19.77
C LYS A 45 20.03 3.24 19.88
N ALA A 46 20.02 2.45 18.81
CA ALA A 46 19.41 1.13 18.81
C ALA A 46 20.06 0.22 19.88
N PRO A 47 19.29 -0.68 20.50
CA PRO A 47 19.81 -1.61 21.49
C PRO A 47 20.78 -2.60 20.82
N LYS A 48 21.86 -2.97 21.52
CA LYS A 48 22.84 -3.96 21.03
C LYS A 48 22.39 -5.41 21.23
N LYS A 49 21.38 -5.63 22.05
CA LYS A 49 20.80 -6.92 22.39
C LYS A 49 19.29 -6.82 22.21
N GLY A 50 18.64 -7.95 21.93
CA GLY A 50 17.18 -8.00 21.87
C GLY A 50 16.57 -7.59 23.20
N GLU A 51 15.43 -6.90 23.12
CA GLU A 51 14.61 -6.50 24.26
C GLU A 51 13.45 -7.48 24.44
N GLU A 52 12.90 -7.53 25.64
CA GLU A 52 11.74 -8.36 25.95
C GLU A 52 10.51 -7.82 25.23
N PHE A 53 9.74 -8.70 24.58
CA PHE A 53 8.54 -8.31 23.82
C PHE A 53 7.51 -7.53 24.66
N ASN A 54 7.40 -7.86 25.95
CA ASN A 54 6.51 -7.13 26.86
C ASN A 54 6.92 -5.67 27.03
N GLU A 55 8.22 -5.38 27.12
CA GLU A 55 8.71 -4.00 27.21
C GLU A 55 8.42 -3.23 25.92
N ILE A 56 8.55 -3.90 24.77
CA ILE A 56 8.19 -3.32 23.46
C ILE A 56 6.70 -2.96 23.43
N MET A 57 5.81 -3.84 23.89
CA MET A 57 4.36 -3.56 23.90
C MET A 57 3.97 -2.47 24.90
N ILE A 58 4.65 -2.39 26.05
CA ILE A 58 4.48 -1.26 26.99
C ILE A 58 4.84 0.06 26.29
N ASP A 59 5.92 0.08 25.51
CA ASP A 59 6.34 1.27 24.76
C ASP A 59 5.37 1.62 23.61
N VAL A 60 4.72 0.64 22.98
CA VAL A 60 3.65 0.89 22.00
C VAL A 60 2.52 1.68 22.64
N ASP A 61 2.00 1.24 23.78
CA ASP A 61 0.90 1.94 24.46
C ASP A 61 1.34 3.30 25.03
N LYS A 62 2.57 3.38 25.55
CA LYS A 62 3.06 4.56 26.26
C LYS A 62 3.56 5.67 25.33
N TYR A 63 4.19 5.32 24.21
CA TYR A 63 4.87 6.30 23.36
C TYR A 63 4.32 6.36 21.93
N ILE A 64 3.78 5.26 21.39
CA ILE A 64 3.27 5.23 20.01
C ILE A 64 1.80 5.64 19.97
N MET A 65 0.94 4.95 20.71
CA MET A 65 -0.51 5.18 20.72
C MET A 65 -0.92 6.65 20.97
N PRO A 66 -0.27 7.42 21.87
CA PRO A 66 -0.62 8.83 22.08
C PRO A 66 -0.41 9.74 20.86
N GLY A 67 0.42 9.32 19.90
CA GLY A 67 0.67 10.05 18.65
C GLY A 67 -0.01 9.45 17.41
N ILE A 68 -0.79 8.38 17.57
CA ILE A 68 -1.55 7.80 16.45
C ILE A 68 -2.77 8.67 16.15
N THR A 69 -2.97 8.96 14.87
CA THR A 69 -4.28 9.41 14.37
C THR A 69 -5.10 8.17 14.05
N HIS A 70 -6.26 8.01 14.68
CA HIS A 70 -7.06 6.79 14.56
C HIS A 70 -7.95 6.82 13.31
N TRP A 71 -7.39 6.48 12.15
CA TRP A 71 -8.09 6.49 10.84
C TRP A 71 -9.35 5.63 10.78
N GLN A 72 -9.42 4.55 11.58
CA GLN A 72 -10.58 3.65 11.64
C GLN A 72 -11.63 4.10 12.68
N HIS A 73 -11.43 5.25 13.34
CA HIS A 73 -12.39 5.76 14.30
C HIS A 73 -13.67 6.24 13.59
N PRO A 74 -14.88 5.93 14.09
CA PRO A 74 -16.16 6.38 13.51
C PRO A 74 -16.36 7.90 13.37
N HIS A 75 -15.47 8.70 13.95
CA HIS A 75 -15.51 10.16 13.94
C HIS A 75 -14.32 10.76 13.19
N PHE A 76 -13.50 9.93 12.55
CA PHE A 76 -12.47 10.38 11.63
C PHE A 76 -13.12 10.71 10.28
N HIS A 77 -13.25 12.01 9.99
CA HIS A 77 -13.87 12.52 8.77
C HIS A 77 -12.92 13.39 7.92
N ALA A 78 -11.61 13.24 8.15
CA ALA A 78 -10.59 13.86 7.30
C ALA A 78 -10.29 12.96 6.08
N PHE A 79 -9.90 13.60 4.97
CA PHE A 79 -9.52 12.91 3.70
C PHE A 79 -10.59 11.91 3.20
N PHE A 80 -10.15 10.80 2.61
CA PHE A 80 -10.98 9.65 2.26
C PHE A 80 -10.63 8.44 3.15
N PRO A 81 -11.55 7.48 3.32
CA PRO A 81 -11.30 6.29 4.12
C PRO A 81 -10.11 5.47 3.62
N ALA A 82 -9.31 4.95 4.55
CA ALA A 82 -8.29 3.94 4.28
C ALA A 82 -8.84 2.57 4.70
N GLY A 83 -8.96 1.63 3.77
CA GLY A 83 -9.57 0.33 4.05
C GLY A 83 -8.79 -0.49 5.09
N ASN A 84 -9.50 -1.08 6.05
CA ASN A 84 -8.94 -2.00 7.03
C ASN A 84 -10.02 -3.02 7.45
N SER A 85 -9.66 -4.30 7.54
CA SER A 85 -10.58 -5.36 7.95
C SER A 85 -9.83 -6.57 8.50
N PHE A 86 -10.47 -7.37 9.35
CA PHE A 86 -9.87 -8.60 9.87
C PHE A 86 -9.42 -9.59 8.78
N PRO A 87 -10.19 -9.83 7.69
CA PRO A 87 -9.71 -10.66 6.58
C PRO A 87 -8.43 -10.13 5.92
N SER A 88 -8.31 -8.80 5.78
CA SER A 88 -7.10 -8.18 5.23
C SER A 88 -5.89 -8.42 6.13
N ILE A 89 -6.05 -8.27 7.44
CA ILE A 89 -4.97 -8.49 8.43
C ILE A 89 -4.50 -9.96 8.37
N LEU A 90 -5.43 -10.92 8.32
CA LEU A 90 -5.09 -12.34 8.22
C LEU A 90 -4.39 -12.70 6.91
N GLY A 91 -4.83 -12.11 5.79
CA GLY A 91 -4.17 -12.27 4.49
C GLY A 91 -2.72 -11.78 4.53
N ASP A 92 -2.50 -10.60 5.12
CA ASP A 92 -1.18 -9.99 5.21
C ASP A 92 -0.24 -10.79 6.14
N MET A 93 -0.76 -11.28 7.28
CA MET A 93 0.01 -12.18 8.17
C MET A 93 0.54 -13.42 7.44
N LEU A 94 -0.26 -14.01 6.54
CA LEU A 94 0.18 -15.16 5.74
C LEU A 94 1.16 -14.74 4.64
N SER A 95 0.91 -13.60 3.99
CA SER A 95 1.81 -13.02 2.98
C SER A 95 3.22 -12.78 3.55
N ASP A 96 3.30 -12.15 4.73
CA ASP A 96 4.54 -11.89 5.46
C ASP A 96 5.26 -13.18 5.86
N ALA A 97 4.51 -14.20 6.30
CA ALA A 97 5.09 -15.48 6.68
C ALA A 97 5.67 -16.25 5.48
N ILE A 98 5.03 -16.15 4.30
CA ILE A 98 5.55 -16.72 3.06
C ILE A 98 6.79 -15.93 2.59
N GLY A 99 6.77 -14.60 2.70
CA GLY A 99 7.92 -13.74 2.45
C GLY A 99 8.48 -13.84 1.03
N CYS A 100 7.66 -14.18 0.04
CA CYS A 100 8.08 -14.35 -1.35
C CYS A 100 8.13 -13.02 -2.11
N VAL A 101 8.94 -12.95 -3.16
CA VAL A 101 9.04 -11.78 -4.04
C VAL A 101 8.68 -12.16 -5.47
N GLY A 102 7.54 -11.65 -5.96
CA GLY A 102 6.98 -11.97 -7.28
C GLY A 102 7.49 -11.12 -8.44
N PHE A 103 8.78 -10.80 -8.52
CA PHE A 103 9.31 -9.94 -9.61
C PHE A 103 9.29 -10.61 -11.00
N SER A 104 9.14 -11.93 -11.02
CA SER A 104 8.92 -12.72 -12.23
C SER A 104 8.09 -13.94 -11.87
N TRP A 105 7.40 -14.52 -12.85
CA TRP A 105 6.61 -15.72 -12.64
C TRP A 105 7.44 -16.85 -12.01
N ALA A 106 8.68 -17.05 -12.46
CA ALA A 106 9.57 -18.09 -11.92
C ALA A 106 9.99 -17.84 -10.47
N ALA A 107 9.96 -16.60 -9.99
CA ALA A 107 10.33 -16.27 -8.61
C ALA A 107 9.24 -16.64 -7.61
N SER A 108 7.97 -16.54 -7.99
CA SER A 108 6.83 -17.01 -7.19
C SER A 108 5.58 -17.15 -8.07
N PRO A 109 5.33 -18.34 -8.66
CA PRO A 109 4.20 -18.53 -9.57
C PRO A 109 2.86 -18.21 -8.91
N ALA A 110 2.65 -18.69 -7.68
CA ALA A 110 1.41 -18.46 -6.96
C ALA A 110 1.12 -16.97 -6.71
N CYS A 111 2.16 -16.14 -6.52
CA CYS A 111 2.00 -14.69 -6.35
C CYS A 111 1.43 -14.04 -7.62
N THR A 112 1.94 -14.41 -8.80
CA THR A 112 1.43 -13.90 -10.07
C THR A 112 0.06 -14.48 -10.44
N GLU A 113 -0.11 -15.80 -10.36
CA GLU A 113 -1.33 -16.48 -10.79
C GLU A 113 -2.55 -16.08 -9.92
N LEU A 114 -2.36 -15.94 -8.60
CA LEU A 114 -3.44 -15.53 -7.73
C LEU A 114 -3.89 -14.08 -8.00
N GLU A 115 -2.94 -13.18 -8.28
CA GLU A 115 -3.26 -11.79 -8.62
C GLU A 115 -4.08 -11.71 -9.91
N ILE A 116 -3.71 -12.47 -10.94
CA ILE A 116 -4.45 -12.56 -12.21
C ILE A 116 -5.92 -12.94 -11.96
N VAL A 117 -6.16 -14.03 -11.21
CA VAL A 117 -7.50 -14.54 -10.95
C VAL A 117 -8.33 -13.55 -10.13
N VAL A 118 -7.74 -12.98 -9.07
CA VAL A 118 -8.45 -12.05 -8.17
C VAL A 118 -8.79 -10.74 -8.89
N LEU A 119 -7.91 -10.23 -9.75
CA LEU A 119 -8.17 -9.01 -10.51
C LEU A 119 -9.21 -9.22 -11.61
N ASP A 120 -9.30 -10.42 -12.21
CA ASP A 120 -10.41 -10.75 -13.10
C ASP A 120 -11.75 -10.79 -12.34
N TRP A 121 -11.79 -11.35 -11.13
CA TRP A 121 -12.98 -11.29 -10.27
C TRP A 121 -13.35 -9.84 -9.94
N PHE A 122 -12.37 -9.02 -9.58
CA PHE A 122 -12.60 -7.63 -9.24
C PHE A 122 -13.09 -6.80 -10.44
N GLY A 123 -12.49 -6.99 -11.62
CA GLY A 123 -12.94 -6.36 -12.86
C GLY A 123 -14.39 -6.73 -13.22
N LYS A 124 -14.76 -8.01 -13.05
CA LYS A 124 -16.15 -8.49 -13.22
C LYS A 124 -17.10 -7.87 -12.20
N MET A 125 -16.71 -7.75 -10.93
CA MET A 125 -17.51 -7.09 -9.90
C MET A 125 -17.78 -5.61 -10.20
N LEU A 126 -16.84 -4.93 -10.84
CA LEU A 126 -16.98 -3.54 -11.30
C LEU A 126 -17.76 -3.41 -12.62
N GLY A 127 -18.04 -4.52 -13.32
CA GLY A 127 -18.66 -4.51 -14.63
C GLY A 127 -17.76 -3.93 -15.74
N LEU A 128 -16.45 -4.11 -15.62
CA LEU A 128 -15.51 -3.65 -16.65
C LEU A 128 -15.66 -4.45 -17.96
N PRO A 129 -15.42 -3.82 -19.12
CA PRO A 129 -15.34 -4.54 -20.40
C PRO A 129 -14.31 -5.69 -20.36
N ASN A 130 -14.57 -6.73 -21.15
CA ASN A 130 -13.69 -7.91 -21.22
C ASN A 130 -12.25 -7.58 -21.60
N GLU A 131 -12.01 -6.49 -22.33
CA GLU A 131 -10.66 -6.04 -22.73
C GLU A 131 -9.76 -5.68 -21.55
N PHE A 132 -10.33 -5.45 -20.35
CA PHE A 132 -9.59 -5.20 -19.11
C PHE A 132 -9.32 -6.46 -18.28
N LEU A 133 -9.89 -7.60 -18.67
CA LEU A 133 -9.69 -8.89 -17.99
C LEU A 133 -8.54 -9.65 -18.64
N HIS A 134 -7.75 -10.36 -17.83
CA HIS A 134 -6.68 -11.23 -18.31
C HIS A 134 -7.22 -12.33 -19.22
N GLU A 135 -8.40 -12.88 -18.92
CA GLU A 135 -9.06 -13.85 -19.81
C GLU A 135 -9.53 -13.27 -21.16
N GLY A 136 -9.62 -11.94 -21.28
CA GLY A 136 -10.19 -11.23 -22.43
C GLY A 136 -9.21 -10.88 -23.55
N GLY A 137 -7.92 -11.20 -23.42
CA GLY A 137 -6.93 -11.05 -24.50
C GLY A 137 -5.63 -10.40 -24.07
N THR A 138 -5.33 -9.22 -24.62
CA THR A 138 -4.03 -8.53 -24.43
C THR A 138 -3.98 -7.56 -23.24
N GLY A 139 -5.11 -7.37 -22.55
CA GLY A 139 -5.23 -6.54 -21.35
C GLY A 139 -5.14 -7.36 -20.06
N GLY A 140 -5.41 -6.69 -18.94
CA GLY A 140 -5.39 -7.30 -17.61
C GLY A 140 -5.21 -6.27 -16.49
N GLY A 141 -5.47 -6.71 -15.26
CA GLY A 141 -5.22 -5.92 -14.05
C GLY A 141 -3.85 -6.20 -13.43
N VAL A 142 -3.32 -5.23 -12.69
CA VAL A 142 -2.15 -5.41 -11.80
C VAL A 142 -2.35 -4.61 -10.50
N ILE A 143 -1.91 -5.15 -9.35
CA ILE A 143 -1.94 -4.42 -8.08
C ILE A 143 -0.75 -3.45 -8.02
N GLN A 144 -1.00 -2.20 -7.63
CA GLN A 144 0.01 -1.15 -7.47
C GLN A 144 -0.03 -0.57 -6.06
N GLY A 145 1.03 0.13 -5.64
CA GLY A 145 1.12 0.69 -4.28
C GLY A 145 0.18 1.87 -4.04
N SER A 146 -0.15 2.64 -5.08
CA SER A 146 -1.10 3.75 -4.97
C SER A 146 -1.73 4.14 -6.31
N ALA A 147 -2.84 4.88 -6.25
CA ALA A 147 -3.44 5.50 -7.43
C ALA A 147 -2.48 6.49 -8.13
N SER A 148 -1.62 7.18 -7.39
CA SER A 148 -0.60 8.09 -7.93
C SER A 148 0.41 7.36 -8.81
N GLU A 149 0.85 6.18 -8.38
CA GLU A 149 1.72 5.30 -9.16
C GLU A 149 1.02 4.83 -10.44
N CYS A 150 -0.26 4.42 -10.35
CA CYS A 150 -1.04 4.02 -11.53
C CYS A 150 -1.12 5.14 -12.59
N VAL A 151 -1.34 6.39 -12.16
CA VAL A 151 -1.38 7.55 -13.07
C VAL A 151 -0.01 7.78 -13.70
N LEU A 152 1.07 7.71 -12.92
CA LEU A 152 2.43 7.85 -13.42
C LEU A 152 2.78 6.76 -14.45
N ILE A 153 2.50 5.49 -14.14
CA ILE A 153 2.75 4.34 -15.03
C ILE A 153 1.98 4.51 -16.33
N THR A 154 0.71 4.93 -16.25
CA THR A 154 -0.14 5.18 -17.42
C THR A 154 0.44 6.29 -18.30
N LEU A 155 0.90 7.41 -17.71
CA LEU A 155 1.54 8.50 -18.44
C LEU A 155 2.87 8.06 -19.08
N LEU A 156 3.67 7.26 -18.39
CA LEU A 156 4.93 6.72 -18.93
C LEU A 156 4.67 5.80 -20.13
N ALA A 157 3.68 4.90 -20.03
CA ALA A 157 3.27 4.02 -21.12
C ALA A 157 2.72 4.82 -22.31
N ALA A 158 1.80 5.75 -22.08
CA ALA A 158 1.25 6.61 -23.13
C ALA A 158 2.32 7.45 -23.84
N ARG A 159 3.24 8.03 -23.07
CA ARG A 159 4.40 8.77 -23.61
C ARG A 159 5.27 7.87 -24.48
N HIS A 160 5.60 6.66 -24.00
CA HIS A 160 6.44 5.73 -24.73
C HIS A 160 5.80 5.30 -26.06
N THR A 161 4.53 4.88 -26.02
CA THR A 161 3.78 4.48 -27.22
C THR A 161 3.70 5.63 -28.23
N THR A 162 3.38 6.84 -27.77
CA THR A 162 3.31 8.02 -28.66
C THR A 162 4.65 8.35 -29.30
N LEU A 163 5.75 8.31 -28.55
CA LEU A 163 7.09 8.55 -29.09
C LEU A 163 7.47 7.49 -30.13
N LYS A 164 7.14 6.21 -29.88
CA LYS A 164 7.36 5.12 -30.83
C LYS A 164 6.62 5.38 -32.14
N ASP A 165 5.36 5.80 -32.08
CA ASP A 165 4.56 6.14 -33.26
C ASP A 165 5.11 7.36 -34.01
N LEU A 166 5.53 8.39 -33.29
CA LEU A 166 6.12 9.60 -33.88
C LEU A 166 7.46 9.30 -34.55
N LYS A 167 8.32 8.45 -33.96
CA LYS A 167 9.54 7.98 -34.62
C LYS A 167 9.26 7.21 -35.90
N GLY A 168 8.19 6.40 -35.93
CA GLY A 168 7.76 5.72 -37.15
C GLY A 168 7.42 6.70 -38.28
N LYS A 169 6.88 7.89 -37.94
CA LYS A 169 6.54 8.94 -38.91
C LYS A 169 7.69 9.89 -39.24
N PHE A 170 8.57 10.15 -38.26
CA PHE A 170 9.68 11.10 -38.35
C PHE A 170 11.01 10.43 -37.93
N PRO A 171 11.51 9.46 -38.70
CA PRO A 171 12.59 8.58 -38.28
C PRO A 171 13.94 9.28 -38.02
N PHE A 172 14.13 10.48 -38.56
CA PHE A 172 15.37 11.27 -38.40
C PHE A 172 15.26 12.38 -37.34
N VAL A 173 14.13 12.49 -36.64
CA VAL A 173 13.92 13.48 -35.60
C VAL A 173 14.25 12.86 -34.24
N ASP A 174 15.11 13.53 -33.48
CA ASP A 174 15.52 13.08 -32.14
C ASP A 174 14.37 13.19 -31.11
N ASP A 175 14.38 12.29 -30.13
CA ASP A 175 13.39 12.28 -29.04
C ASP A 175 13.36 13.59 -28.26
N GLY A 176 14.50 14.26 -28.10
CA GLY A 176 14.59 15.56 -27.44
C GLY A 176 13.80 16.66 -28.14
N ILE A 177 13.49 16.49 -29.42
CA ILE A 177 12.65 17.42 -30.20
C ILE A 177 11.17 17.01 -30.14
N LEU A 178 10.88 15.71 -30.06
CA LEU A 178 9.51 15.17 -30.03
C LEU A 178 8.88 15.28 -28.64
N LEU A 179 9.64 14.95 -27.59
CA LEU A 179 9.16 14.89 -26.21
C LEU A 179 8.55 16.22 -25.72
N PRO A 180 9.17 17.40 -25.94
CA PRO A 180 8.59 18.67 -25.49
C PRO A 180 7.28 19.06 -26.19
N LYS A 181 6.92 18.37 -27.28
CA LYS A 181 5.67 18.61 -28.02
C LYS A 181 4.50 17.82 -27.46
N LEU A 182 4.74 16.89 -26.55
CA LEU A 182 3.69 16.10 -25.92
C LEU A 182 2.96 16.93 -24.86
N VAL A 183 1.64 16.83 -24.84
CA VAL A 183 0.77 17.53 -23.87
C VAL A 183 -0.19 16.51 -23.28
N ALA A 184 -0.30 16.50 -21.96
CA ALA A 184 -1.30 15.73 -21.22
C ALA A 184 -2.35 16.68 -20.62
N TYR A 185 -3.56 16.18 -20.43
CA TYR A 185 -4.69 16.96 -19.91
C TYR A 185 -5.25 16.32 -18.66
N SER A 186 -5.69 17.13 -17.71
CA SER A 186 -6.44 16.70 -16.53
C SER A 186 -7.47 17.77 -16.17
N SER A 187 -8.44 17.41 -15.33
CA SER A 187 -9.35 18.38 -14.74
C SER A 187 -8.58 19.34 -13.83
N LYS A 188 -9.00 20.61 -13.78
CA LYS A 188 -8.49 21.58 -12.80
C LYS A 188 -8.72 21.16 -11.34
N LEU A 189 -9.64 20.22 -11.11
CA LEU A 189 -9.93 19.65 -9.78
C LEU A 189 -8.87 18.64 -9.31
N VAL A 190 -7.96 18.21 -10.18
CA VAL A 190 -6.81 17.37 -9.78
C VAL A 190 -5.77 18.29 -9.15
N SER A 191 -5.94 18.59 -7.86
CA SER A 191 -4.91 19.29 -7.08
C SER A 191 -3.88 18.27 -6.61
N VAL A 192 -2.71 18.30 -7.23
CA VAL A 192 -1.54 17.58 -6.73
C VAL A 192 -0.93 18.45 -5.62
N TYR A 193 -1.30 18.19 -4.37
CA TYR A 193 -0.62 18.77 -3.22
C TYR A 193 0.69 17.98 -3.05
N PHE A 194 1.80 18.57 -3.49
CA PHE A 194 3.16 18.14 -3.15
C PHE A 194 3.61 18.81 -1.85
#